data_AF-G5GMH3-F1
#
_entry.id   AF-G5GMH3-F1
#
_cell.length_a   1.000
_cell.length_b   1.000
_cell.length_c   1.000
_cell.angle_alpha   90.00
_cell.angle_beta   90.00
_cell.angle_gamma   90.00
#
_symmetry.space_group_name_H-M   'P 1'
#
loop_
_entity.id
_entity.type
_entity.pdbx_description
1 polymer ?
#
loop_
_entity_poly.entity_id
_entity_poly.type
_entity_poly.pdbx_seq_one_letter_code
_entity_poly.pdbx_strand_id
1 'polypeptide(L)' 'MCMEGLSRKTIFRRDEVEGVILTYKLPCDDGWTTNLCVYAENENPGIWNEASTREMAERQHEETIRMVKLMGFETEDA' A
#
# COMPACT_ATOMS: atom_id res chain seq x y z
N MET A 1 15.96 -3.53 4.00
CA MET A 1 15.49 -3.77 5.38
C MET A 1 14.26 -4.64 5.26
N CYS A 2 14.33 -5.92 5.62
CA CYS A 2 13.17 -6.80 5.60
C CYS A 2 12.24 -6.32 6.72
N MET A 3 11.10 -5.74 6.36
CA MET A 3 10.09 -5.34 7.34
C MET A 3 9.46 -6.62 7.89
N GLU A 4 9.92 -7.09 9.06
CA GLU A 4 9.17 -8.08 9.83
C GLU A 4 7.76 -7.53 10.04
N GLY A 5 6.76 -8.13 9.37
CA GLY A 5 5.38 -7.66 9.38
C GLY A 5 4.80 -7.27 8.02
N LEU A 6 5.59 -7.15 6.94
CA LEU A 6 5.06 -6.94 5.58
C LEU A 6 4.29 -8.19 5.11
N SER A 7 2.98 -8.03 4.88
CA SER A 7 2.11 -9.10 4.37
C SER A 7 1.99 -9.06 2.86
N ARG A 8 1.85 -7.87 2.29
CA ARG A 8 1.60 -7.70 0.87
C ARG A 8 2.14 -6.39 0.34
N LYS A 9 2.60 -6.41 -0.91
CA LYS A 9 3.06 -5.25 -1.65
C LYS A 9 2.53 -5.32 -3.07
N THR A 10 2.03 -4.19 -3.55
CA THR A 10 1.63 -4.00 -4.95
C THR A 10 2.18 -2.67 -5.44
N ILE A 11 2.92 -2.70 -6.54
CA ILE A 11 3.45 -1.49 -7.17
C ILE A 11 2.42 -1.00 -8.19
N PHE A 12 2.25 0.31 -8.31
CA PHE A 12 1.41 0.91 -9.34
C PHE A 12 2.18 1.96 -10.14
N ARG A 13 1.91 2.04 -11.44
CA ARG A 13 2.68 2.88 -12.39
C ARG A 13 1.78 3.49 -13.46
N ARG A 14 2.06 4.74 -13.81
CA ARG A 14 1.49 5.44 -14.97
C ARG A 14 2.43 6.58 -15.37
N ASP A 15 2.96 6.52 -16.59
CA ASP A 15 3.96 7.45 -17.10
C ASP A 15 5.16 7.57 -16.13
N GLU A 16 5.49 8.78 -15.69
CA GLU A 16 6.57 9.05 -14.74
C GLU A 16 6.16 8.84 -13.26
N VAL A 17 4.90 8.50 -12.98
CA VAL A 17 4.40 8.31 -11.62
C VAL A 17 4.47 6.84 -11.24
N GLU A 18 5.26 6.53 -10.22
CA GLU A 18 5.34 5.22 -9.58
C GLU A 18 4.99 5.34 -8.09
N GLY A 19 4.33 4.32 -7.54
CA GLY A 19 4.11 4.21 -6.11
C GLY A 19 3.85 2.79 -5.67
N VAL A 20 3.54 2.63 -4.38
CA VAL A 20 3.34 1.32 -3.76
C VAL A 20 2.14 1.33 -2.82
N ILE A 21 1.43 0.21 -2.81
CA ILE A 21 0.43 -0.14 -1.82
C ILE A 21 1.05 -1.25 -0.96
N LEU A 22 1.15 -1.02 0.34
CA LEU A 22 1.73 -1.95 1.30
C LEU A 22 0.67 -2.33 2.33
N THR A 23 0.52 -3.61 2.61
CA THR A 23 -0.24 -4.09 3.76
C THR A 23 0.70 -4.79 4.73
N TYR A 24 0.73 -4.32 5.98
CA TYR A 24 1.66 -4.83 7.00
C TYR A 24 1.06 -4.77 8.39
N LYS A 25 1.57 -5.63 9.29
CA LYS A 25 1.30 -5.56 10.73
C LYS A 25 2.23 -4.54 11.37
N LEU A 26 1.72 -3.75 12.31
CA LEU A 26 2.54 -2.80 13.03
C LEU A 26 3.48 -3.52 14.01
N PRO A 27 4.76 -3.10 14.16
CA PRO A 27 5.73 -3.81 15.00
C PRO A 27 5.40 -3.81 16.49
N CYS A 28 4.67 -2.78 16.95
CA CYS A 28 4.38 -2.55 18.38
C CYS A 28 2.87 -2.57 18.70
N ASP A 29 2.03 -2.97 17.73
CA ASP A 29 0.59 -3.00 17.87
C ASP A 29 0.03 -4.26 17.20
N ASP A 30 -1.09 -4.78 17.70
CA ASP A 30 -1.82 -5.85 17.04
C ASP A 30 -2.63 -5.36 15.83
N GLY A 31 -2.62 -4.05 15.59
CA GLY A 31 -3.13 -3.39 14.41
C GLY A 31 -2.43 -3.79 13.10
N TRP A 32 -3.22 -3.70 12.04
CA TRP A 32 -2.80 -3.83 10.66
C TRP A 32 -2.92 -2.49 9.96
N THR A 33 -2.23 -2.34 8.85
CA THR A 33 -2.32 -1.12 8.07
C THR A 33 -2.15 -1.39 6.59
N THR A 34 -2.94 -0.69 5.78
CA THR A 34 -2.65 -0.45 4.37
C THR A 34 -2.10 0.96 4.17
N ASN A 35 -0.95 1.07 3.53
CA ASN A 35 -0.30 2.34 3.18
C ASN A 35 -0.22 2.49 1.66
N LEU A 36 -0.70 3.62 1.14
CA LEU A 36 -0.54 4.04 -0.24
C LEU A 36 0.52 5.13 -0.28
N CYS A 37 1.63 4.92 -0.98
CA CYS A 37 2.68 5.93 -1.17
C CYS A 37 2.97 6.16 -2.65
N VAL A 38 3.19 7.41 -3.05
CA VAL A 38 3.77 7.75 -4.36
C VAL A 38 5.25 8.06 -4.14
N TYR A 39 6.12 7.53 -5.00
CA TYR A 39 7.54 7.82 -4.93
C TYR A 39 7.84 9.22 -5.49
N ALA A 40 8.63 9.98 -4.76
CA ALA A 40 9.13 11.29 -5.19
C ALA A 40 10.58 11.46 -4.71
N GLU A 41 11.30 12.41 -5.31
CA GLU A 41 12.73 12.63 -5.01
C GLU A 41 12.99 13.03 -3.54
N ASN A 42 12.04 13.74 -2.92
CA ASN A 42 12.21 14.30 -1.59
C ASN A 42 11.46 13.48 -0.53
N GLU A 43 10.13 13.61 -0.52
CA GLU A 43 9.25 12.94 0.43
C GLU A 43 8.14 12.25 -0.35
N ASN A 44 7.85 11.01 0.03
CA ASN A 44 6.82 10.20 -0.60
C ASN A 44 5.47 10.58 0.01
N PRO A 45 4.60 11.35 -0.69
CA PRO A 45 3.26 11.59 -0.18
C PRO A 45 2.52 10.26 -0.10
N GLY A 46 1.74 10.09 0.96
CA GLY A 46 1.01 8.86 1.16
C GLY A 46 -0.16 8.99 2.11
N ILE A 47 -1.00 7.95 2.09
CA ILE A 47 -2.14 7.80 2.97
C ILE A 47 -1.93 6.52 3.77
N TRP A 48 -2.00 6.68 5.08
CA TRP A 48 -1.91 5.60 6.04
C TRP A 48 -3.30 5.26 6.54
N ASN A 49 -3.74 4.01 6.36
CA ASN A 49 -5.07 3.55 6.73
C ASN A 49 -4.99 2.34 7.68
N GLU A 50 -5.22 2.60 8.96
CA GLU A 50 -5.22 1.58 10.00
C GLU A 50 -6.44 0.66 9.90
N ALA A 51 -6.24 -0.60 10.29
CA ALA A 51 -7.26 -1.63 10.36
C ALA A 51 -7.06 -2.50 11.60
N SER A 52 -8.15 -2.80 12.30
CA SER A 52 -8.09 -3.65 13.50
C SER A 52 -7.83 -5.14 13.19
N THR A 53 -7.95 -5.56 11.93
CA THR A 53 -7.73 -6.96 11.52
C THR A 53 -7.01 -7.05 10.18
N ARG A 54 -6.31 -8.17 9.95
CA ARG A 54 -5.67 -8.47 8.65
C ARG A 54 -6.65 -8.46 7.50
N GLU A 55 -7.82 -9.09 7.67
CA GLU A 55 -8.84 -9.19 6.61
C GLU A 55 -9.38 -7.82 6.20
N MET A 56 -9.51 -6.89 7.14
CA MET A 56 -9.89 -5.52 6.83
C MET A 56 -8.78 -4.80 6.05
N ALA A 57 -7.51 -4.95 6.46
CA ALA A 57 -6.39 -4.36 5.73
C ALA A 57 -6.28 -4.92 4.30
N GLU A 58 -6.40 -6.25 4.12
CA GLU A 58 -6.39 -6.85 2.78
C GLU A 58 -7.54 -6.34 1.90
N ARG A 59 -8.74 -6.12 2.47
CA ARG A 59 -9.85 -5.48 1.74
C ARG A 59 -9.55 -4.03 1.36
N GLN A 60 -8.95 -3.26 2.27
CA GLN A 60 -8.50 -1.89 1.98
C GLN A 60 -7.44 -1.88 0.87
N HIS A 61 -6.53 -2.87 0.86
CA HIS A 61 -5.53 -3.06 -0.20
C HIS A 61 -6.17 -3.29 -1.56
N GLU A 62 -7.14 -4.20 -1.65
CA GLU A 62 -7.89 -4.48 -2.88
C GLU A 62 -8.68 -3.26 -3.40
N GLU A 63 -9.36 -2.53 -2.50
CA GLU A 63 -10.06 -1.30 -2.91
C GLU A 63 -9.07 -0.22 -3.35
N THR A 64 -7.89 -0.14 -2.74
CA THR A 64 -6.83 0.79 -3.18
C THR A 64 -6.33 0.42 -4.58
N ILE A 65 -6.10 -0.88 -4.85
CA ILE A 65 -5.76 -1.38 -6.20
C ILE A 65 -6.85 -0.98 -7.20
N ARG A 66 -8.12 -1.19 -6.84
CA ARG A 66 -9.26 -0.84 -7.69
C ARG A 66 -9.31 0.66 -7.98
N MET A 67 -9.07 1.51 -6.98
CA MET A 67 -9.01 2.96 -7.14
C MET A 67 -7.89 3.39 -8.09
N VAL A 68 -6.65 2.89 -7.92
CA VAL A 68 -5.54 3.28 -8.80
C VAL A 68 -5.75 2.79 -10.23
N LYS A 69 -6.33 1.61 -10.43
CA LYS A 69 -6.75 1.12 -11.75
C LYS A 69 -7.80 2.02 -12.41
N LEU A 70 -8.80 2.49 -11.66
CA LEU A 70 -9.80 3.45 -12.16
C LEU A 70 -9.17 4.80 -12.55
N MET A 71 -8.07 5.18 -11.91
CA MET A 71 -7.27 6.35 -12.28
C MET A 71 -6.34 6.08 -13.47
N GLY A 72 -6.32 4.87 -14.03
CA GLY A 72 -5.51 4.51 -15.20
C GLY A 72 -4.08 4.06 -14.86
N PHE A 73 -3.79 3.67 -13.62
CA PHE A 73 -2.52 3.05 -13.27
C PHE A 73 -2.54 1.54 -13.53
N GLU A 74 -1.42 1.03 -14.02
CA GLU A 74 -1.13 -0.40 -14.05
C GLU A 74 -0.66 -0.86 -12.66
N THR A 75 -0.87 -2.13 -12.32
CA THR A 75 -0.51 -2.69 -11.01
C THR A 75 0.18 -4.04 -11.11
N GLU A 76 1.18 -4.27 -10.27
CA GLU A 76 1.97 -5.50 -10.20
C GLU A 76 2.19 -5.90 -8.74
N ASP A 77 1.83 -7.13 -8.37
CA ASP A 77 2.14 -7.68 -7.04
C ASP A 77 3.62 -8.05 -6.96
N ALA A 78 4.31 -7.64 -5.88
CA ALA A 78 5.77 -7.70 -5.75
C ALA A 78 6.25 -8.24 -4.40
#